data_AF-A0A935UYV4-F1
#
_entry.id   AF-A0A935UYV4-F1
#
_cell.length_a   1.000
_cell.length_b   1.000
_cell.length_c   1.000
_cell.angle_alpha   90.00
_cell.angle_beta   90.00
_cell.angle_gamma   90.00
#
_symmetry.space_group_name_H-M   'P 1'
#
loop_
_entity.id
_entity.type
_entity.pdbx_description
1 polymer ?
#
loop_
_entity_poly.entity_id
_entity_poly.type
_entity_poly.pdbx_seq_one_letter_code
_entity_poly.pdbx_strand_id
1 'polypeptide(L)'
;MLARIVGFERLERVGTLKLKENTVLNDLSGLGGITEITRGLALEMNDALTGLHGLSGPLVLPELLVLDTNPLLTDLSAVLAGPNMGSVSLTDLPALTDFGFLAGLSTVSESLRLQFLPELHDLSPLSGLTEVRGNLALKALKGLTDLRGLEQLRWVAGDLFVLNNSSLVSVDGLDGLEGVDGGLIVYHNRRLEDLGGLSRLAAVDYLSINYNEALTSLEGLNNLRQIERSLYIVYNDQLESLDGLTGLRSVGYVGLIDNDELVRAALPADLIQRGSVRVEGNADLTFLELSWLPETVEGSLNILDNPKLAEVEGVGSVVSIEGSLVVEDSRSMLELPSFDSLTEIGGSLILVSDDTIVSCQGLNALTVVHGDVEIADHGSLTTLDGLGALRSIGGDLTVAGNPALPTQEAEALAAQAEVGGAVEIKENLP
;
A
#
# COMPACT_ATOMS: atom_id res chain seq x y z
N MET A 1 -32.00 -12.86 -30.66
CA MET A 1 -31.89 -11.72 -29.74
C MET A 1 -32.52 -10.51 -30.40
N LEU A 2 -33.22 -9.67 -29.65
CA LEU A 2 -33.92 -8.50 -30.20
C LEU A 2 -32.95 -7.32 -30.30
N ALA A 3 -32.84 -6.71 -31.48
CA ALA A 3 -32.04 -5.50 -31.67
C ALA A 3 -32.71 -4.23 -31.10
N ARG A 4 -34.00 -4.33 -30.79
CA ARG A 4 -34.86 -3.23 -30.33
C ARG A 4 -35.80 -3.71 -29.23
N ILE A 5 -36.01 -2.88 -28.22
CA ILE A 5 -37.06 -3.09 -27.22
C ILE A 5 -38.41 -2.64 -27.78
N VAL A 6 -39.46 -3.43 -27.56
CA VAL A 6 -40.84 -3.13 -27.99
C VAL A 6 -41.84 -3.49 -26.90
N GLY A 7 -42.97 -2.79 -26.83
CA GLY A 7 -44.10 -3.14 -25.96
C GLY A 7 -44.08 -2.53 -24.55
N PHE A 8 -43.14 -1.62 -24.27
CA PHE A 8 -43.01 -0.92 -22.98
C PHE A 8 -43.26 0.59 -23.10
N GLU A 9 -43.84 1.05 -24.21
CA GLU A 9 -43.97 2.49 -24.51
C GLU A 9 -44.93 3.22 -23.56
N ARG A 10 -45.74 2.47 -22.79
CA ARG A 10 -46.65 3.00 -21.75
C ARG A 10 -46.06 2.94 -20.34
N LEU A 11 -44.84 2.44 -20.18
CA LEU A 11 -44.18 2.34 -18.88
C LEU A 11 -43.56 3.69 -18.55
N GLU A 12 -44.16 4.42 -17.60
CA GLU A 12 -43.72 5.78 -17.26
C GLU A 12 -42.68 5.84 -16.15
N ARG A 13 -42.74 4.88 -15.21
CA ARG A 13 -41.90 4.87 -14.00
C ARG A 13 -41.37 3.47 -13.75
N VAL A 14 -40.09 3.38 -13.46
CA VAL A 14 -39.45 2.13 -13.04
C VAL A 14 -38.61 2.35 -11.78
N GLY A 15 -38.49 1.31 -10.96
CA GLY A 15 -37.52 1.32 -9.87
C GLY A 15 -36.11 1.26 -10.41
N THR A 16 -35.75 0.09 -10.95
CA THR A 16 -34.46 -0.15 -11.58
C THR A 16 -34.68 -0.55 -13.03
N LEU A 17 -33.97 0.09 -13.96
CA LEU A 17 -33.86 -0.36 -15.34
C LEU A 17 -32.57 -1.16 -15.48
N LYS A 18 -32.68 -2.47 -15.70
CA LYS A 18 -31.53 -3.35 -15.90
C LYS A 18 -31.57 -3.99 -17.29
N LEU A 19 -30.57 -3.73 -18.11
CA LEU A 19 -30.36 -4.35 -19.42
C LEU A 19 -29.03 -5.10 -19.38
N LYS A 20 -29.11 -6.43 -19.41
CA LYS A 20 -27.94 -7.31 -19.28
C LYS A 20 -27.85 -8.31 -20.42
N GLU A 21 -26.65 -8.54 -20.94
CA GLU A 21 -26.33 -9.58 -21.93
C GLU A 21 -27.10 -9.43 -23.26
N ASN A 22 -27.29 -8.19 -23.73
CA ASN A 22 -27.97 -7.90 -25.01
C ASN A 22 -26.97 -7.46 -26.08
N THR A 23 -26.25 -8.43 -26.66
CA THR A 23 -25.14 -8.17 -27.59
C THR A 23 -25.54 -7.50 -28.91
N VAL A 24 -26.84 -7.50 -29.27
CA VAL A 24 -27.35 -6.88 -30.50
C VAL A 24 -28.29 -5.70 -30.25
N LEU A 25 -28.60 -5.38 -28.99
CA LEU A 25 -29.53 -4.31 -28.65
C LEU A 25 -28.89 -2.96 -28.92
N ASN A 26 -29.51 -2.16 -29.79
CA ASN A 26 -29.02 -0.83 -30.17
C ASN A 26 -30.11 0.25 -30.17
N ASP A 27 -31.38 -0.11 -29.92
CA ASP A 27 -32.51 0.81 -29.95
C ASP A 27 -33.39 0.65 -28.69
N LEU A 28 -33.40 1.69 -27.85
CA LEU A 28 -34.19 1.76 -26.62
C LEU A 28 -35.53 2.50 -26.81
N SER A 29 -35.96 2.82 -28.04
CA SER A 29 -37.19 3.60 -28.30
C SER A 29 -38.46 2.97 -27.73
N GLY A 30 -38.50 1.65 -27.55
CA GLY A 30 -39.61 0.97 -26.85
C GLY A 30 -39.71 1.29 -25.36
N LEU A 31 -38.69 1.92 -24.78
CA LEU A 31 -38.66 2.43 -23.41
C LEU A 31 -38.90 3.95 -23.34
N GLY A 32 -39.24 4.61 -24.45
CA GLY A 32 -39.41 6.07 -24.48
C GLY A 32 -40.53 6.63 -23.61
N GLY A 33 -41.40 5.78 -23.09
CA GLY A 33 -42.38 6.16 -22.06
C GLY A 33 -41.75 6.48 -20.70
N ILE A 34 -40.56 5.95 -20.39
CA ILE A 34 -39.96 6.06 -19.05
C ILE A 34 -39.46 7.48 -18.82
N THR A 35 -40.16 8.19 -17.94
CA THR A 35 -39.82 9.55 -17.50
C THR A 35 -39.16 9.58 -16.12
N GLU A 36 -39.10 8.46 -15.40
CA GLU A 36 -38.51 8.39 -14.07
C GLU A 36 -37.91 7.00 -13.75
N ILE A 37 -36.69 7.00 -13.23
CA ILE A 37 -36.00 5.83 -12.65
C ILE A 37 -35.75 6.14 -11.18
N THR A 38 -36.45 5.45 -10.26
CA THR A 38 -36.47 5.83 -8.84
C THR A 38 -35.41 5.17 -7.98
N ARG A 39 -34.70 4.17 -8.51
CA ARG A 39 -33.55 3.52 -7.86
C ARG A 39 -32.32 3.60 -8.75
N GLY A 40 -32.31 2.91 -9.88
CA GLY A 40 -31.08 2.94 -10.68
C GLY A 40 -31.13 2.38 -12.08
N LEU A 41 -30.02 2.58 -12.77
CA LEU A 41 -29.76 2.13 -14.12
C LEU A 41 -28.58 1.16 -14.11
N ALA A 42 -28.77 -0.03 -14.66
CA ALA A 42 -27.74 -1.04 -14.81
C ALA A 42 -27.67 -1.52 -16.26
N LEU A 43 -26.58 -1.20 -16.97
CA LEU A 43 -26.32 -1.64 -18.34
C LEU A 43 -25.07 -2.50 -18.32
N GLU A 44 -25.24 -3.81 -18.51
CA GLU A 44 -24.16 -4.78 -18.41
C GLU A 44 -24.07 -5.62 -19.69
N MET A 45 -22.91 -5.71 -20.34
CA MET A 45 -22.71 -6.62 -21.48
C MET A 45 -23.69 -6.37 -22.65
N ASN A 46 -23.80 -5.12 -23.11
CA ASN A 46 -24.62 -4.75 -24.27
C ASN A 46 -23.74 -4.25 -25.44
N ASP A 47 -23.14 -5.20 -26.17
CA ASP A 47 -22.08 -4.94 -27.16
C ASP A 47 -22.45 -3.93 -28.27
N ALA A 48 -23.72 -3.90 -28.69
CA ALA A 48 -24.19 -3.04 -29.77
C ALA A 48 -24.76 -1.69 -29.30
N LEU A 49 -24.85 -1.45 -27.99
CA LEU A 49 -25.47 -0.24 -27.46
C LEU A 49 -24.49 0.94 -27.55
N THR A 50 -24.80 1.93 -28.39
CA THR A 50 -23.95 3.12 -28.55
C THR A 50 -24.32 4.26 -27.62
N GLY A 51 -25.55 4.25 -27.11
CA GLY A 51 -26.06 5.28 -26.23
C GLY A 51 -27.45 4.95 -25.72
N LEU A 52 -28.04 5.87 -24.97
CA LEU A 52 -29.40 5.72 -24.42
C LEU A 52 -30.49 6.29 -25.34
N HIS A 53 -30.21 6.36 -26.64
CA HIS A 53 -31.15 6.87 -27.63
C HIS A 53 -32.48 6.12 -27.56
N GLY A 54 -33.57 6.88 -27.40
CA GLY A 54 -34.92 6.34 -27.29
C GLY A 54 -35.52 6.44 -25.90
N LEU A 55 -34.75 6.73 -24.84
CA LEU A 55 -35.31 7.21 -23.57
C LEU A 55 -35.77 8.67 -23.69
N SER A 56 -36.79 9.07 -22.93
CA SER A 56 -37.34 10.44 -22.95
C SER A 56 -36.59 11.44 -22.04
N GLY A 57 -35.35 11.12 -21.68
CA GLY A 57 -34.49 11.86 -20.75
C GLY A 57 -33.88 13.17 -21.28
N PRO A 58 -33.23 13.97 -20.41
CA PRO A 58 -32.41 13.50 -19.29
C PRO A 58 -33.20 13.04 -18.06
N LEU A 59 -32.99 11.79 -17.65
CA LEU A 59 -33.53 11.19 -16.44
C LEU A 59 -32.53 11.36 -15.29
N VAL A 60 -32.96 11.97 -14.19
CA VAL A 60 -32.10 12.13 -13.01
C VAL A 60 -32.07 10.81 -12.23
N LEU A 61 -30.88 10.25 -12.04
CA LEU A 61 -30.66 9.01 -11.28
C LEU A 61 -30.43 9.35 -9.80
N PRO A 62 -31.14 8.69 -8.86
CA PRO A 62 -31.04 9.04 -7.44
C PRO A 62 -30.14 8.13 -6.61
N GLU A 63 -29.86 6.90 -7.02
CA GLU A 63 -29.19 5.91 -6.14
C GLU A 63 -28.12 5.11 -6.89
N LEU A 64 -28.48 4.33 -7.90
CA LEU A 64 -27.54 3.38 -8.52
C LEU A 64 -27.30 3.68 -10.00
N LEU A 65 -26.04 3.75 -10.40
CA LEU A 65 -25.62 3.70 -11.80
C LEU A 65 -24.53 2.64 -11.96
N VAL A 66 -24.79 1.62 -12.79
CA VAL A 66 -23.83 0.58 -13.14
C VAL A 66 -23.77 0.47 -14.65
N LEU A 67 -22.63 0.83 -15.23
CA LEU A 67 -22.31 0.63 -16.63
C LEU A 67 -21.10 -0.28 -16.68
N ASP A 68 -21.27 -1.50 -17.16
CA ASP A 68 -20.23 -2.53 -17.19
C ASP A 68 -20.17 -3.24 -18.54
N THR A 69 -19.00 -3.31 -19.16
CA THR A 69 -18.79 -4.08 -20.39
C THR A 69 -19.77 -3.63 -21.49
N ASN A 70 -19.72 -2.36 -21.88
CA ASN A 70 -20.51 -1.83 -23.01
C ASN A 70 -19.55 -1.16 -24.00
N PRO A 71 -18.92 -1.95 -24.91
CA PRO A 71 -17.76 -1.51 -25.67
C PRO A 71 -17.99 -0.35 -26.64
N LEU A 72 -19.24 -0.14 -27.08
CA LEU A 72 -19.59 0.94 -28.02
C LEU A 72 -20.31 2.12 -27.35
N LEU A 73 -20.52 2.08 -26.03
CA LEU A 73 -21.31 3.07 -25.32
C LEU A 73 -20.55 4.40 -25.23
N THR A 74 -21.14 5.43 -25.83
CA THR A 74 -20.56 6.79 -25.93
C THR A 74 -21.52 7.86 -25.45
N ASP A 75 -22.83 7.70 -25.70
CA ASP A 75 -23.83 8.72 -25.40
C ASP A 75 -24.72 8.36 -24.20
N LEU A 76 -24.50 9.08 -23.09
CA LEU A 76 -25.28 8.99 -21.86
C LEU A 76 -26.08 10.27 -21.57
N SER A 77 -26.29 11.14 -22.57
CA SER A 77 -26.98 12.42 -22.39
C SER A 77 -28.44 12.29 -21.94
N ALA A 78 -29.02 11.10 -22.08
CA ALA A 78 -30.37 10.81 -21.62
C ALA A 78 -30.45 10.56 -20.09
N VAL A 79 -29.35 10.62 -19.36
CA VAL A 79 -29.33 10.53 -17.90
C VAL A 79 -28.47 11.63 -17.28
N LEU A 80 -28.76 11.98 -16.04
CA LEU A 80 -27.94 12.87 -15.21
C LEU A 80 -27.86 12.26 -13.81
N ALA A 81 -26.69 12.30 -13.17
CA ALA A 81 -26.58 11.97 -11.76
C ALA A 81 -27.24 13.05 -10.91
N GLY A 82 -27.96 12.64 -9.87
CA GLY A 82 -28.35 13.53 -8.79
C GLY A 82 -27.12 13.98 -7.98
N PRO A 83 -27.27 15.02 -7.14
CA PRO A 83 -26.18 15.51 -6.29
C PRO A 83 -25.72 14.50 -5.24
N ASN A 84 -26.60 13.58 -4.85
CA ASN A 84 -26.28 12.50 -3.94
C ASN A 84 -26.63 11.20 -4.65
N MET A 85 -25.63 10.37 -4.89
CA MET A 85 -25.81 9.03 -5.45
C MET A 85 -25.47 7.98 -4.39
N GLY A 86 -26.08 6.81 -4.52
CA GLY A 86 -25.71 5.62 -3.76
C GLY A 86 -24.38 5.07 -4.25
N SER A 87 -24.39 4.41 -5.40
CA SER A 87 -23.21 3.81 -6.02
C SER A 87 -23.14 4.19 -7.51
N VAL A 88 -21.95 4.53 -7.96
CA VAL A 88 -21.66 4.87 -9.36
C VAL A 88 -20.50 3.99 -9.82
N SER A 89 -20.74 3.11 -10.78
CA SER A 89 -19.74 2.22 -11.34
C SER A 89 -19.72 2.31 -12.86
N LEU A 90 -18.63 2.85 -13.40
CA LEU A 90 -18.31 2.88 -14.82
C LEU A 90 -17.13 1.92 -15.04
N THR A 91 -17.36 0.80 -15.72
CA THR A 91 -16.37 -0.26 -15.89
C THR A 91 -16.37 -0.80 -17.31
N ASP A 92 -15.18 -0.95 -17.90
CA ASP A 92 -15.01 -1.52 -19.24
C ASP A 92 -15.91 -0.85 -20.30
N LEU A 93 -15.70 0.46 -20.45
CA LEU A 93 -16.38 1.31 -21.43
C LEU A 93 -15.32 1.93 -22.36
N PRO A 94 -14.69 1.12 -23.23
CA PRO A 94 -13.55 1.56 -24.04
C PRO A 94 -13.85 2.71 -25.01
N ALA A 95 -15.12 2.96 -25.36
CA ALA A 95 -15.50 4.08 -26.22
C ALA A 95 -15.89 5.35 -25.45
N LEU A 96 -16.04 5.29 -24.12
CA LEU A 96 -16.58 6.41 -23.35
C LEU A 96 -15.51 7.50 -23.17
N THR A 97 -15.72 8.64 -23.82
CA THR A 97 -14.85 9.83 -23.74
C THR A 97 -15.41 10.92 -22.84
N ASP A 98 -16.74 10.99 -22.73
CA ASP A 98 -17.44 12.03 -21.97
C ASP A 98 -18.35 11.40 -20.92
N PHE A 99 -18.32 11.98 -19.74
CA PHE A 99 -19.18 11.59 -18.63
C PHE A 99 -19.71 12.80 -17.87
N GLY A 100 -19.96 13.90 -18.60
CA GLY A 100 -20.58 15.11 -18.10
C GLY A 100 -21.92 14.90 -17.39
N PHE A 101 -22.57 13.73 -17.58
CA PHE A 101 -23.74 13.34 -16.80
C PHE A 101 -23.48 13.24 -15.29
N LEU A 102 -22.21 13.16 -14.85
CA LEU A 102 -21.81 13.22 -13.43
C LEU A 102 -21.56 14.65 -12.90
N ALA A 103 -21.62 15.70 -13.74
CA ALA A 103 -21.26 17.08 -13.36
C ALA A 103 -21.99 17.66 -12.14
N GLY A 104 -23.18 17.14 -11.81
CA GLY A 104 -23.95 17.55 -10.64
C GLY A 104 -23.63 16.80 -9.35
N LEU A 105 -22.79 15.77 -9.40
CA LEU A 105 -22.50 14.86 -8.29
C LEU A 105 -21.71 15.57 -7.19
N SER A 106 -22.20 15.49 -5.95
CA SER A 106 -21.55 16.07 -4.77
C SER A 106 -21.17 15.03 -3.73
N THR A 107 -22.01 14.01 -3.51
CA THR A 107 -21.71 12.91 -2.59
C THR A 107 -22.04 11.56 -3.17
N VAL A 108 -21.26 10.55 -2.79
CA VAL A 108 -21.53 9.13 -3.08
C VAL A 108 -21.60 8.39 -1.75
N SER A 109 -22.77 7.82 -1.42
CA SER A 109 -22.98 7.20 -0.10
C SER A 109 -22.43 5.78 0.00
N GLU A 110 -22.14 5.13 -1.12
CA GLU A 110 -21.43 3.87 -1.23
C GLU A 110 -20.15 4.09 -2.03
N SER A 111 -19.95 3.42 -3.16
CA SER A 111 -18.69 3.47 -3.92
C SER A 111 -18.80 4.24 -5.22
N LEU A 112 -17.73 4.95 -5.58
CA LEU A 112 -17.49 5.51 -6.91
C LEU A 112 -16.37 4.72 -7.57
N ARG A 113 -16.66 4.04 -8.67
CA ARG A 113 -15.70 3.23 -9.42
C ARG A 113 -15.63 3.71 -10.86
N LEU A 114 -14.44 4.15 -11.27
CA LEU A 114 -14.05 4.41 -12.65
C LEU A 114 -12.94 3.42 -13.02
N GLN A 115 -13.25 2.48 -13.91
CA GLN A 115 -12.34 1.38 -14.22
C GLN A 115 -12.31 1.02 -15.70
N PHE A 116 -11.11 0.84 -16.27
CA PHE A 116 -10.95 0.47 -17.69
C PHE A 116 -11.70 1.44 -18.63
N LEU A 117 -11.40 2.73 -18.49
CA LEU A 117 -11.91 3.82 -19.33
C LEU A 117 -10.71 4.46 -20.07
N PRO A 118 -10.18 3.79 -21.11
CA PRO A 118 -8.92 4.17 -21.75
C PRO A 118 -8.94 5.55 -22.42
N GLU A 119 -10.10 5.97 -22.91
CA GLU A 119 -10.30 7.26 -23.60
C GLU A 119 -10.67 8.40 -22.64
N LEU A 120 -10.67 8.14 -21.33
CA LEU A 120 -10.95 9.15 -20.32
C LEU A 120 -9.68 9.93 -19.96
N HIS A 121 -9.70 11.24 -20.24
CA HIS A 121 -8.53 12.13 -20.10
C HIS A 121 -8.70 13.25 -19.07
N ASP A 122 -9.89 13.40 -18.50
CA ASP A 122 -10.21 14.51 -17.59
C ASP A 122 -11.23 14.05 -16.55
N LEU A 123 -11.09 14.49 -15.30
CA LEU A 123 -12.07 14.24 -14.25
C LEU A 123 -12.92 15.47 -13.90
N SER A 124 -12.86 16.57 -14.66
CA SER A 124 -13.65 17.78 -14.40
C SER A 124 -15.17 17.59 -14.19
N PRO A 125 -15.85 16.57 -14.77
CA PRO A 125 -17.23 16.26 -14.40
C PRO A 125 -17.42 15.86 -12.93
N LEU A 126 -16.36 15.62 -12.16
CA LEU A 126 -16.42 15.34 -10.72
C LEU A 126 -16.08 16.55 -9.85
N SER A 127 -15.90 17.74 -10.43
CA SER A 127 -15.45 18.95 -9.72
C SER A 127 -16.32 19.39 -8.52
N GLY A 128 -17.57 18.90 -8.46
CA GLY A 128 -18.49 19.12 -7.34
C GLY A 128 -18.42 18.06 -6.23
N LEU A 129 -17.70 16.95 -6.44
CA LEU A 129 -17.62 15.82 -5.53
C LEU A 129 -16.82 16.21 -4.28
N THR A 130 -17.46 16.11 -3.12
CA THR A 130 -16.88 16.49 -1.83
C THR A 130 -16.65 15.30 -0.90
N GLU A 131 -17.44 14.23 -1.02
CA GLU A 131 -17.39 13.08 -0.09
C GLU A 131 -17.75 11.77 -0.82
N VAL A 132 -16.96 10.72 -0.57
CA VAL A 132 -17.29 9.32 -0.91
C VAL A 132 -17.33 8.52 0.38
N ARG A 133 -18.49 7.98 0.76
CA ARG A 133 -18.68 7.29 2.06
C ARG A 133 -18.30 5.81 2.02
N GLY A 134 -18.09 5.26 0.85
CA GLY A 134 -17.45 3.97 0.63
C GLY A 134 -16.14 4.14 -0.13
N ASN A 135 -15.89 3.26 -1.10
CA ASN A 135 -14.62 3.24 -1.80
C ASN A 135 -14.62 4.17 -3.01
N LEU A 136 -13.52 4.90 -3.22
CA LEU A 136 -13.22 5.59 -4.47
C LEU A 136 -12.18 4.79 -5.24
N ALA A 137 -12.53 4.28 -6.41
CA ALA A 137 -11.63 3.50 -7.25
C ALA A 137 -11.40 4.17 -8.60
N LEU A 138 -10.16 4.56 -8.86
CA LEU A 138 -9.64 5.11 -10.11
C LEU A 138 -8.62 4.12 -10.68
N LYS A 139 -9.08 3.21 -11.54
CA LYS A 139 -8.30 2.05 -11.98
C LYS A 139 -8.17 1.94 -13.50
N ALA A 140 -6.95 1.79 -13.99
CA ALA A 140 -6.69 1.55 -15.41
C ALA A 140 -7.31 2.64 -16.33
N LEU A 141 -7.23 3.90 -15.90
CA LEU A 141 -7.64 5.09 -16.62
C LEU A 141 -6.44 5.61 -17.41
N LYS A 142 -6.08 4.88 -18.47
CA LYS A 142 -4.82 5.08 -19.22
C LYS A 142 -4.69 6.45 -19.89
N GLY A 143 -5.77 7.19 -20.05
CA GLY A 143 -5.78 8.54 -20.60
C GLY A 143 -5.46 9.65 -19.60
N LEU A 144 -5.55 9.38 -18.29
CA LEU A 144 -5.34 10.38 -17.25
C LEU A 144 -3.85 10.62 -16.99
N THR A 145 -3.47 11.91 -16.94
CA THR A 145 -2.13 12.37 -16.52
C THR A 145 -2.11 12.94 -15.11
N ASP A 146 -3.26 13.36 -14.61
CA ASP A 146 -3.48 13.88 -13.26
C ASP A 146 -4.93 13.58 -12.84
N LEU A 147 -5.31 13.99 -11.63
CA LEU A 147 -6.65 13.76 -11.05
C LEU A 147 -7.47 15.06 -10.93
N ARG A 148 -7.14 16.09 -11.71
CA ARG A 148 -7.88 17.36 -11.70
C ARG A 148 -9.36 17.14 -12.05
N GLY A 149 -10.21 17.87 -11.35
CA GLY A 149 -11.63 17.58 -11.22
C GLY A 149 -12.01 16.94 -9.88
N LEU A 150 -11.07 16.59 -9.01
CA LEU A 150 -11.35 16.12 -7.65
C LEU A 150 -11.03 17.14 -6.55
N GLU A 151 -10.79 18.41 -6.89
CA GLU A 151 -10.20 19.42 -5.99
C GLU A 151 -11.08 19.72 -4.75
N GLN A 152 -12.37 19.40 -4.84
CA GLN A 152 -13.32 19.59 -3.74
C GLN A 152 -13.49 18.35 -2.86
N LEU A 153 -12.93 17.20 -3.24
CA LEU A 153 -13.01 15.97 -2.47
C LEU A 153 -12.27 16.15 -1.15
N ARG A 154 -13.01 16.07 -0.04
CA ARG A 154 -12.47 16.22 1.32
C ARG A 154 -12.22 14.90 2.01
N TRP A 155 -13.08 13.91 1.75
CA TRP A 155 -13.09 12.67 2.52
C TRP A 155 -13.47 11.45 1.69
N VAL A 156 -12.77 10.34 1.95
CA VAL A 156 -13.16 9.00 1.50
C VAL A 156 -13.28 8.10 2.74
N ALA A 157 -14.48 7.69 3.11
CA ALA A 157 -14.68 6.90 4.33
C ALA A 157 -14.38 5.39 4.14
N GLY A 158 -14.21 4.94 2.90
CA GLY A 158 -13.64 3.63 2.59
C GLY A 158 -12.20 3.76 2.11
N ASP A 159 -11.83 2.89 1.17
CA ASP A 159 -10.52 2.91 0.54
C ASP A 159 -10.49 3.85 -0.67
N LEU A 160 -9.36 4.54 -0.85
CA LEU A 160 -9.00 5.26 -2.07
C LEU A 160 -7.99 4.43 -2.88
N PHE A 161 -8.43 3.92 -4.03
CA PHE A 161 -7.62 3.14 -4.96
C PHE A 161 -7.22 3.97 -6.17
N VAL A 162 -5.93 4.22 -6.36
CA VAL A 162 -5.33 4.82 -7.57
C VAL A 162 -4.41 3.76 -8.19
N LEU A 163 -4.96 2.94 -9.10
CA LEU A 163 -4.31 1.70 -9.52
C LEU A 163 -4.12 1.61 -11.04
N ASN A 164 -2.94 1.20 -11.49
CA ASN A 164 -2.68 0.86 -12.90
C ASN A 164 -2.96 2.02 -13.89
N ASN A 165 -2.83 3.28 -13.46
CA ASN A 165 -3.01 4.44 -14.33
C ASN A 165 -1.65 4.77 -14.96
N SER A 166 -1.30 4.03 -16.02
CA SER A 166 0.05 4.03 -16.61
C SER A 166 0.53 5.38 -17.19
N SER A 167 -0.37 6.34 -17.37
CA SER A 167 -0.06 7.69 -17.87
C SER A 167 -0.09 8.75 -16.77
N LEU A 168 -0.51 8.39 -15.55
CA LEU A 168 -0.64 9.30 -14.42
C LEU A 168 0.76 9.76 -13.99
N VAL A 169 0.97 11.08 -13.96
CA VAL A 169 2.23 11.74 -13.61
C VAL A 169 2.15 12.38 -12.23
N SER A 170 1.00 12.92 -11.85
CA SER A 170 0.75 13.44 -10.51
C SER A 170 -0.62 13.01 -9.99
N VAL A 171 -0.82 13.13 -8.67
CA VAL A 171 -2.14 13.04 -8.03
C VAL A 171 -2.76 14.43 -7.81
N ASP A 172 -2.33 15.44 -8.55
CA ASP A 172 -2.92 16.79 -8.52
C ASP A 172 -4.42 16.71 -8.78
N GLY A 173 -5.19 17.53 -8.07
CA GLY A 173 -6.63 17.37 -7.98
C GLY A 173 -7.08 16.74 -6.66
N LEU A 174 -6.21 16.07 -5.91
CA LEU A 174 -6.52 15.62 -4.55
C LEU A 174 -6.20 16.67 -3.47
N ASP A 175 -5.86 17.92 -3.85
CA ASP A 175 -5.38 18.98 -2.96
C ASP A 175 -6.34 19.33 -1.80
N GLY A 176 -7.61 18.94 -1.95
CA GLY A 176 -8.64 19.10 -0.95
C GLY A 176 -8.77 17.96 0.06
N LEU A 177 -8.15 16.81 -0.20
CA LEU A 177 -8.36 15.56 0.54
C LEU A 177 -7.72 15.64 1.93
N GLU A 178 -8.55 15.57 2.96
CA GLU A 178 -8.14 15.71 4.36
C GLU A 178 -7.99 14.34 5.04
N GLY A 179 -8.77 13.34 4.64
CA GLY A 179 -8.74 12.01 5.25
C GLY A 179 -9.25 10.89 4.35
N VAL A 180 -8.69 9.71 4.58
CA VAL A 180 -9.20 8.43 4.07
C VAL A 180 -9.36 7.51 5.27
N ASP A 181 -10.59 7.12 5.65
CA ASP A 181 -10.77 6.28 6.85
C ASP A 181 -10.29 4.84 6.62
N GLY A 182 -10.28 4.37 5.37
CA GLY A 182 -9.68 3.11 4.97
C GLY A 182 -8.24 3.27 4.48
N GLY A 183 -7.89 2.48 3.46
CA GLY A 183 -6.58 2.53 2.84
C GLY A 183 -6.47 3.56 1.72
N LEU A 184 -5.31 4.23 1.63
CA LEU A 184 -4.83 4.87 0.41
C LEU A 184 -3.88 3.91 -0.30
N ILE A 185 -4.28 3.44 -1.48
CA ILE A 185 -3.52 2.49 -2.30
C ILE A 185 -3.16 3.13 -3.63
N VAL A 186 -1.89 3.50 -3.76
CA VAL A 186 -1.28 4.05 -4.98
C VAL A 186 -0.39 2.97 -5.58
N TYR A 187 -0.93 2.23 -6.56
CA TYR A 187 -0.32 1.01 -7.05
C TYR A 187 -0.13 1.00 -8.57
N HIS A 188 1.07 0.67 -9.04
CA HIS A 188 1.35 0.48 -10.47
C HIS A 188 1.02 1.70 -11.33
N ASN A 189 1.35 2.90 -10.86
CA ASN A 189 1.28 4.12 -11.65
C ASN A 189 2.70 4.48 -12.09
N ARG A 190 3.26 3.71 -13.03
CA ARG A 190 4.69 3.74 -13.39
C ARG A 190 5.27 5.09 -13.82
N ARG A 191 4.43 6.07 -14.18
CA ARG A 191 4.85 7.42 -14.55
C ARG A 191 4.60 8.45 -13.44
N LEU A 192 4.08 8.02 -12.30
CA LEU A 192 3.76 8.90 -11.18
C LEU A 192 5.05 9.39 -10.55
N GLU A 193 5.29 10.68 -10.66
CA GLU A 193 6.48 11.37 -10.16
C GLU A 193 6.15 12.18 -8.89
N ASP A 194 4.90 12.59 -8.72
CA ASP A 194 4.51 13.61 -7.74
C ASP A 194 3.25 13.24 -6.92
N LEU A 195 3.37 13.36 -5.59
CA LEU A 195 2.29 13.16 -4.60
C LEU A 195 1.73 14.48 -4.03
N GLY A 196 2.10 15.64 -4.59
CA GLY A 196 1.80 16.98 -4.10
C GLY A 196 0.32 17.26 -3.85
N GLY A 197 -0.57 16.66 -4.66
CA GLY A 197 -2.02 16.68 -4.44
C GLY A 197 -2.45 16.13 -3.07
N LEU A 198 -1.63 15.34 -2.36
CA LEU A 198 -1.96 14.82 -1.02
C LEU A 198 -1.56 15.75 0.13
N SER A 199 -1.18 17.00 -0.17
CA SER A 199 -0.65 17.97 0.81
C SER A 199 -1.52 18.24 2.04
N ARG A 200 -2.82 17.92 2.02
CA ARG A 200 -3.74 18.08 3.16
C ARG A 200 -4.09 16.78 3.89
N LEU A 201 -3.67 15.63 3.37
CA LEU A 201 -4.02 14.34 3.92
C LEU A 201 -3.42 14.22 5.33
N ALA A 202 -4.29 14.06 6.34
CA ALA A 202 -3.89 14.06 7.73
C ALA A 202 -3.85 12.66 8.34
N ALA A 203 -4.71 11.74 7.89
CA ALA A 203 -4.78 10.39 8.42
C ALA A 203 -5.26 9.38 7.37
N VAL A 204 -4.72 8.16 7.47
CA VAL A 204 -5.20 6.97 6.78
C VAL A 204 -5.16 5.75 7.71
N ASP A 205 -5.97 4.73 7.45
CA ASP A 205 -5.84 3.45 8.15
C ASP A 205 -4.67 2.64 7.60
N TYR A 206 -4.53 2.61 6.27
CA TYR A 206 -3.50 1.88 5.54
C TYR A 206 -2.89 2.75 4.43
N LEU A 207 -1.57 2.79 4.32
CA LEU A 207 -0.88 3.46 3.21
C LEU A 207 -0.06 2.45 2.43
N SER A 208 -0.37 2.28 1.15
CA SER A 208 0.45 1.52 0.20
C SER A 208 0.80 2.37 -1.00
N ILE A 209 2.10 2.57 -1.19
CA ILE A 209 2.68 3.26 -2.33
C ILE A 209 3.61 2.25 -2.97
N ASN A 210 3.09 1.51 -3.96
CA ASN A 210 3.82 0.39 -4.53
C ASN A 210 3.89 0.43 -6.06
N TYR A 211 5.00 -0.04 -6.64
CA TYR A 211 5.19 -0.14 -8.08
C TYR A 211 5.00 1.21 -8.81
N ASN A 212 5.45 2.31 -8.20
CA ASN A 212 5.46 3.64 -8.83
C ASN A 212 6.91 3.98 -9.20
N GLU A 213 7.44 3.28 -10.21
CA GLU A 213 8.85 3.27 -10.62
C GLU A 213 9.44 4.67 -10.90
N ALA A 214 8.63 5.68 -11.22
CA ALA A 214 9.07 7.06 -11.46
C ALA A 214 9.00 7.98 -10.23
N LEU A 215 8.51 7.49 -9.09
CA LEU A 215 8.29 8.30 -7.89
C LEU A 215 9.61 8.58 -7.19
N THR A 216 10.04 9.84 -7.18
CA THR A 216 11.35 10.24 -6.62
C THR A 216 11.28 10.70 -5.17
N SER A 217 10.09 11.08 -4.68
CA SER A 217 9.91 11.59 -3.32
C SER A 217 8.51 11.30 -2.77
N LEU A 218 8.36 11.40 -1.44
CA LEU A 218 7.07 11.38 -0.76
C LEU A 218 6.56 12.79 -0.45
N GLU A 219 7.14 13.82 -1.08
CA GLU A 219 6.66 15.19 -0.93
C GLU A 219 5.17 15.28 -1.31
N GLY A 220 4.40 15.97 -0.48
CA GLY A 220 2.94 15.92 -0.50
C GLY A 220 2.37 15.19 0.71
N LEU A 221 3.09 14.24 1.32
CA LEU A 221 2.62 13.57 2.55
C LEU A 221 3.01 14.29 3.85
N ASN A 222 3.56 15.51 3.76
CA ASN A 222 4.13 16.25 4.88
C ASN A 222 3.16 16.52 6.05
N ASN A 223 1.85 16.51 5.78
CA ASN A 223 0.81 16.69 6.80
C ASN A 223 0.21 15.38 7.32
N LEU A 224 0.61 14.23 6.77
CA LEU A 224 0.16 12.93 7.24
C LEU A 224 0.67 12.68 8.65
N ARG A 225 -0.25 12.62 9.61
CA ARG A 225 0.06 12.45 11.04
C ARG A 225 -0.10 11.01 11.49
N GLN A 226 -1.00 10.26 10.87
CA GLN A 226 -1.39 8.95 11.36
C GLN A 226 -1.58 7.95 10.23
N ILE A 227 -0.96 6.78 10.40
CA ILE A 227 -1.24 5.57 9.65
C ILE A 227 -1.61 4.50 10.68
N GLU A 228 -2.89 4.17 10.85
CA GLU A 228 -3.31 3.31 11.97
C GLU A 228 -2.68 1.91 11.90
N ARG A 229 -2.71 1.26 10.73
CA ARG A 229 -2.32 -0.15 10.58
C ARG A 229 -0.97 -0.34 9.93
N SER A 230 -0.76 0.13 8.71
CA SER A 230 0.46 -0.22 7.98
C SER A 230 0.86 0.79 6.92
N LEU A 231 2.16 1.05 6.88
CA LEU A 231 2.87 1.73 5.81
C LEU A 231 3.61 0.70 4.98
N TYR A 232 3.29 0.61 3.69
CA TYR A 232 4.02 -0.17 2.69
C TYR A 232 4.54 0.76 1.60
N ILE A 233 5.85 0.76 1.42
CA ILE A 233 6.55 1.45 0.33
C ILE A 233 7.38 0.39 -0.38
N VAL A 234 6.89 -0.05 -1.55
CA VAL A 234 7.42 -1.25 -2.22
C VAL A 234 7.64 -1.03 -3.72
N TYR A 235 8.80 -1.36 -4.29
CA TYR A 235 9.06 -1.18 -5.73
C TYR A 235 8.84 0.27 -6.21
N ASN A 236 9.43 1.24 -5.49
CA ASN A 236 9.54 2.63 -5.95
C ASN A 236 11.02 2.91 -6.24
N ASP A 237 11.49 2.36 -7.35
CA ASP A 237 12.92 2.24 -7.65
C ASP A 237 13.69 3.57 -7.68
N GLN A 238 13.02 4.71 -7.91
CA GLN A 238 13.62 6.05 -7.94
C GLN A 238 13.49 6.82 -6.61
N LEU A 239 12.89 6.22 -5.57
CA LEU A 239 12.63 6.91 -4.31
C LEU A 239 13.91 7.00 -3.47
N GLU A 240 14.49 8.19 -3.35
CA GLU A 240 15.78 8.37 -2.68
C GLU A 240 15.72 8.41 -1.15
N SER A 241 14.58 8.80 -0.58
CA SER A 241 14.39 8.93 0.88
C SER A 241 12.92 8.89 1.30
N LEU A 242 12.68 8.82 2.61
CA LEU A 242 11.35 8.95 3.21
C LEU A 242 10.96 10.40 3.53
N ASP A 243 11.73 11.38 3.03
CA ASP A 243 11.41 12.79 3.18
C ASP A 243 10.03 13.05 2.55
N GLY A 244 9.14 13.68 3.32
CA GLY A 244 7.70 13.69 3.06
C GLY A 244 6.89 13.10 4.21
N LEU A 245 7.45 12.15 4.98
CA LEU A 245 6.79 11.55 6.16
C LEU A 245 7.20 12.19 7.50
N THR A 246 7.84 13.36 7.47
CA THR A 246 8.33 14.08 8.66
C THR A 246 7.21 14.51 9.63
N GLY A 247 5.98 14.60 9.12
CA GLY A 247 4.78 14.91 9.89
C GLY A 247 4.21 13.74 10.70
N LEU A 248 4.66 12.51 10.44
CA LEU A 248 4.06 11.29 10.98
C LEU A 248 4.26 11.21 12.51
N ARG A 249 3.24 10.71 13.21
CA ARG A 249 3.18 10.61 14.68
C ARG A 249 2.77 9.24 15.18
N SER A 250 2.06 8.45 14.38
CA SER A 250 1.77 7.06 14.70
C SER A 250 1.76 6.20 13.44
N VAL A 251 2.35 5.01 13.54
CA VAL A 251 2.31 3.96 12.51
C VAL A 251 2.21 2.59 13.16
N GLY A 252 1.44 1.67 12.58
CA GLY A 252 1.50 0.26 12.98
C GLY A 252 2.74 -0.42 12.40
N TYR A 253 2.56 -1.17 11.32
CA TYR A 253 3.62 -1.84 10.57
C TYR A 253 4.34 -0.88 9.62
N VAL A 254 5.66 -1.05 9.47
CA VAL A 254 6.48 -0.35 8.46
C VAL A 254 7.17 -1.38 7.57
N GLY A 255 6.87 -1.34 6.27
CA GLY A 255 7.53 -2.15 5.24
C GLY A 255 8.16 -1.28 4.18
N LEU A 256 9.49 -1.31 4.10
CA LEU A 256 10.32 -0.66 3.08
C LEU A 256 11.00 -1.76 2.27
N ILE A 257 10.44 -2.11 1.12
CA ILE A 257 10.81 -3.33 0.40
C ILE A 257 11.15 -3.01 -1.05
N ASP A 258 12.31 -3.43 -1.54
CA ASP A 258 12.70 -3.28 -2.96
C ASP A 258 12.55 -1.83 -3.47
N ASN A 259 13.09 -0.83 -2.75
CA ASN A 259 13.20 0.55 -3.25
C ASN A 259 14.66 0.81 -3.61
N ASP A 260 15.04 0.46 -4.83
CA ASP A 260 16.44 0.34 -5.26
C ASP A 260 17.29 1.59 -4.97
N GLU A 261 16.81 2.80 -5.27
CA GLU A 261 17.55 4.06 -5.04
C GLU A 261 17.36 4.66 -3.63
N LEU A 262 16.69 3.98 -2.70
CA LEU A 262 16.52 4.46 -1.33
C LEU A 262 17.86 4.47 -0.60
N VAL A 263 18.50 5.63 -0.47
CA VAL A 263 19.84 5.73 0.14
C VAL A 263 19.77 5.85 1.66
N ARG A 264 18.72 6.49 2.18
CA ARG A 264 18.53 6.78 3.59
C ARG A 264 17.07 6.62 4.02
N ALA A 265 16.84 5.84 5.07
CA ALA A 265 15.52 5.67 5.67
C ALA A 265 15.50 6.23 7.10
N ALA A 266 14.61 7.19 7.36
CA ALA A 266 14.40 7.79 8.67
C ALA A 266 12.93 8.22 8.83
N LEU A 267 12.38 8.02 10.02
CA LEU A 267 11.06 8.54 10.42
C LEU A 267 11.21 9.43 11.67
N PRO A 268 10.19 10.23 12.04
CA PRO A 268 10.26 11.12 13.19
C PRO A 268 10.55 10.35 14.50
N ALA A 269 11.53 10.78 15.28
CA ALA A 269 11.94 10.10 16.51
C ALA A 269 10.85 10.04 17.60
N ASP A 270 9.82 10.90 17.53
CA ASP A 270 8.65 10.90 18.43
C ASP A 270 7.48 10.04 17.94
N LEU A 271 7.70 9.21 16.91
CA LEU A 271 6.71 8.32 16.32
C LEU A 271 6.29 7.22 17.32
N ILE A 272 4.98 7.02 17.45
CA ILE A 272 4.43 5.86 18.14
C ILE A 272 4.34 4.72 17.13
N GLN A 273 5.26 3.77 17.22
CA GLN A 273 5.26 2.57 16.39
C GLN A 273 4.69 1.36 17.16
N ARG A 274 3.77 0.61 16.53
CA ARG A 274 2.96 -0.46 17.18
C ARG A 274 3.01 -1.82 16.49
N GLY A 275 4.05 -2.10 15.72
CA GLY A 275 4.04 -3.28 14.84
C GLY A 275 5.41 -3.80 14.50
N SER A 276 5.49 -4.56 13.41
CA SER A 276 6.78 -4.99 12.87
C SER A 276 7.39 -3.92 11.97
N VAL A 277 8.70 -3.96 11.85
CA VAL A 277 9.48 -3.20 10.89
C VAL A 277 10.18 -4.19 9.97
N ARG A 278 10.01 -4.00 8.66
CA ARG A 278 10.71 -4.77 7.63
C ARG A 278 11.39 -3.81 6.67
N VAL A 279 12.69 -3.94 6.56
CA VAL A 279 13.53 -3.23 5.59
C VAL A 279 14.22 -4.29 4.75
N GLU A 280 13.79 -4.46 3.50
CA GLU A 280 14.20 -5.56 2.64
C GLU A 280 14.58 -5.09 1.24
N GLY A 281 15.65 -5.63 0.65
CA GLY A 281 15.89 -5.50 -0.79
C GLY A 281 16.21 -4.07 -1.26
N ASN A 282 16.57 -3.14 -0.37
CA ASN A 282 16.85 -1.76 -0.76
C ASN A 282 18.33 -1.66 -1.18
N ALA A 283 18.59 -1.84 -2.48
CA ALA A 283 19.93 -2.05 -3.03
C ALA A 283 20.93 -0.92 -2.74
N ASP A 284 20.47 0.34 -2.72
CA ASP A 284 21.31 1.52 -2.45
C ASP A 284 21.21 2.06 -1.02
N LEU A 285 20.47 1.39 -0.13
CA LEU A 285 20.35 1.82 1.27
C LEU A 285 21.69 1.70 1.97
N THR A 286 22.19 2.83 2.47
CA THR A 286 23.48 2.89 3.18
C THR A 286 23.34 3.18 4.67
N PHE A 287 22.25 3.87 5.05
CA PHE A 287 21.99 4.30 6.43
C PHE A 287 20.51 4.12 6.80
N LEU A 288 20.27 3.46 7.93
CA LEU A 288 18.95 3.24 8.50
C LEU A 288 18.87 3.83 9.91
N GLU A 289 18.05 4.87 10.08
CA GLU A 289 17.79 5.50 11.37
C GLU A 289 16.54 4.90 12.01
N LEU A 290 16.66 4.37 13.22
CA LEU A 290 15.59 3.69 13.96
C LEU A 290 15.31 4.31 15.34
N SER A 291 15.73 5.56 15.62
CA SER A 291 15.43 6.24 16.90
C SER A 291 13.94 6.42 17.22
N TRP A 292 13.07 6.10 16.27
CA TRP A 292 11.62 6.06 16.41
C TRP A 292 11.08 4.72 16.92
N LEU A 293 11.93 3.71 17.12
CA LEU A 293 11.52 2.46 17.73
C LEU A 293 11.18 2.66 19.22
N PRO A 294 10.09 2.07 19.72
CA PRO A 294 9.76 2.07 21.14
C PRO A 294 10.72 1.20 21.96
N GLU A 295 10.68 1.35 23.29
CA GLU A 295 11.41 0.45 24.21
C GLU A 295 10.96 -1.02 24.05
N THR A 296 9.69 -1.27 23.70
CA THR A 296 9.17 -2.59 23.38
C THR A 296 8.61 -2.58 21.97
N VAL A 297 9.27 -3.32 21.07
CA VAL A 297 8.77 -3.54 19.71
C VAL A 297 7.72 -4.66 19.78
N GLU A 298 6.44 -4.32 19.60
CA GLU A 298 5.30 -5.26 19.64
C GLU A 298 5.37 -6.33 18.52
N GLY A 299 6.15 -6.08 17.47
CA GLY A 299 6.35 -6.98 16.34
C GLY A 299 7.78 -7.49 16.19
N SER A 300 8.16 -7.83 14.95
CA SER A 300 9.53 -8.21 14.58
C SER A 300 10.30 -7.02 14.01
N LEU A 301 11.62 -7.06 14.13
CA LEU A 301 12.53 -6.17 13.41
C LEU A 301 13.33 -7.00 12.40
N ASN A 302 13.05 -6.79 11.12
CA ASN A 302 13.63 -7.55 10.02
C ASN A 302 14.41 -6.62 9.10
N ILE A 303 15.72 -6.86 8.98
CA ILE A 303 16.64 -6.15 8.07
C ILE A 303 17.24 -7.21 7.15
N LEU A 304 16.80 -7.25 5.90
CA LEU A 304 17.07 -8.37 4.98
C LEU A 304 17.58 -7.86 3.64
N ASP A 305 18.58 -8.49 3.03
CA ASP A 305 18.99 -8.21 1.65
C ASP A 305 19.18 -6.71 1.35
N ASN A 306 19.90 -6.00 2.24
CA ASN A 306 20.28 -4.60 2.02
C ASN A 306 21.80 -4.53 1.81
N PRO A 307 22.31 -4.89 0.62
CA PRO A 307 23.73 -5.20 0.42
C PRO A 307 24.68 -4.02 0.66
N LYS A 308 24.21 -2.77 0.57
CA LYS A 308 24.98 -1.56 0.84
C LYS A 308 24.75 -0.96 2.23
N LEU A 309 23.89 -1.56 3.05
CA LEU A 309 23.57 -1.04 4.37
C LEU A 309 24.81 -1.18 5.25
N ALA A 310 25.41 -0.05 5.60
CA ALA A 310 26.64 -0.01 6.38
C ALA A 310 26.38 0.35 7.84
N GLU A 311 25.31 1.10 8.09
CA GLU A 311 25.06 1.73 9.39
C GLU A 311 23.57 1.69 9.75
N VAL A 312 23.29 1.24 10.97
CA VAL A 312 21.96 1.24 11.59
C VAL A 312 22.09 1.91 12.95
N GLU A 313 21.40 3.04 13.14
CA GLU A 313 21.45 3.81 14.39
C GLU A 313 20.07 3.87 15.09
N GLY A 314 20.08 4.33 16.34
CA GLY A 314 18.85 4.64 17.07
C GLY A 314 18.16 3.46 17.75
N VAL A 315 18.75 2.25 17.76
CA VAL A 315 18.15 1.06 18.41
C VAL A 315 18.52 0.88 19.88
N GLY A 316 19.39 1.71 20.45
CA GLY A 316 19.94 1.50 21.81
C GLY A 316 18.93 1.58 22.96
N SER A 317 17.76 2.18 22.74
CA SER A 317 16.66 2.23 23.70
C SER A 317 15.75 1.01 23.69
N VAL A 318 15.86 0.12 22.68
CA VAL A 318 15.03 -1.07 22.59
C VAL A 318 15.41 -2.04 23.71
N VAL A 319 14.45 -2.38 24.57
CA VAL A 319 14.59 -3.28 25.71
C VAL A 319 14.10 -4.68 25.38
N SER A 320 13.02 -4.78 24.60
CA SER A 320 12.45 -6.06 24.17
C SER A 320 11.87 -6.00 22.76
N ILE A 321 11.95 -7.13 22.06
CA ILE A 321 11.27 -7.37 20.78
C ILE A 321 10.32 -8.54 21.01
N GLU A 322 9.02 -8.34 20.92
CA GLU A 322 8.03 -9.42 21.15
C GLU A 322 8.05 -10.45 20.02
N GLY A 323 8.33 -10.02 18.79
CA GLY A 323 8.59 -10.88 17.65
C GLY A 323 10.06 -11.29 17.52
N SER A 324 10.50 -11.49 16.29
CA SER A 324 11.88 -11.89 15.97
C SER A 324 12.77 -10.68 15.68
N LEU A 325 14.08 -10.85 15.90
CA LEU A 325 15.12 -9.99 15.33
C LEU A 325 15.79 -10.79 14.20
N VAL A 326 15.67 -10.29 12.98
CA VAL A 326 16.29 -10.92 11.80
C VAL A 326 17.20 -9.91 11.11
N VAL A 327 18.46 -10.27 10.98
CA VAL A 327 19.45 -9.56 10.15
C VAL A 327 20.01 -10.57 9.16
N GLU A 328 19.79 -10.31 7.88
CA GLU A 328 20.20 -11.20 6.80
C GLU A 328 20.74 -10.42 5.60
N ASP A 329 21.76 -10.95 4.94
CA ASP A 329 22.29 -10.47 3.65
C ASP A 329 22.59 -8.94 3.58
N SER A 330 22.98 -8.33 4.70
CA SER A 330 23.34 -6.91 4.85
C SER A 330 24.86 -6.69 4.79
N ARG A 331 25.46 -7.14 3.68
CA ARG A 331 26.90 -7.39 3.49
C ARG A 331 27.86 -6.19 3.57
N SER A 332 27.38 -4.98 3.82
CA SER A 332 28.23 -3.80 4.06
C SER A 332 28.32 -3.43 5.54
N MET A 333 27.51 -4.06 6.39
CA MET A 333 27.45 -3.80 7.82
C MET A 333 28.66 -4.43 8.52
N LEU A 334 29.55 -3.61 9.07
CA LEU A 334 30.78 -4.10 9.72
C LEU A 334 30.55 -4.60 11.15
N GLU A 335 29.52 -4.07 11.82
CA GLU A 335 29.16 -4.36 13.20
C GLU A 335 27.64 -4.43 13.31
N LEU A 336 27.11 -5.30 14.18
CA LEU A 336 25.67 -5.32 14.44
C LEU A 336 25.21 -3.98 15.03
N PRO A 337 23.92 -3.61 14.85
CA PRO A 337 23.36 -2.43 15.49
C PRO A 337 23.52 -2.52 17.03
N SER A 338 23.85 -1.39 17.68
CA SER A 338 24.10 -1.38 19.13
C SER A 338 22.80 -1.41 19.93
N PHE A 339 22.27 -2.61 20.16
CA PHE A 339 21.11 -2.87 21.02
C PHE A 339 21.48 -2.88 22.51
N ASP A 340 21.97 -1.73 23.01
CA ASP A 340 22.55 -1.58 24.36
C ASP A 340 21.62 -2.03 25.50
N SER A 341 20.32 -1.94 25.31
CA SER A 341 19.30 -2.23 26.32
C SER A 341 18.51 -3.52 26.06
N LEU A 342 18.72 -4.21 24.92
CA LEU A 342 17.89 -5.34 24.51
C LEU A 342 18.17 -6.56 25.38
N THR A 343 17.19 -6.97 26.16
CA THR A 343 17.33 -8.09 27.12
C THR A 343 16.55 -9.34 26.72
N GLU A 344 15.53 -9.19 25.88
CA GLU A 344 14.56 -10.25 25.57
C GLU A 344 14.07 -10.17 24.12
N ILE A 345 14.07 -11.33 23.44
CA ILE A 345 13.44 -11.54 22.13
C ILE A 345 12.37 -12.62 22.30
N GLY A 346 11.11 -12.29 22.06
CA GLY A 346 9.96 -13.20 22.17
C GLY A 346 9.84 -14.20 21.03
N GLY A 347 10.38 -13.87 19.86
CA GLY A 347 10.55 -14.77 18.72
C GLY A 347 11.97 -15.32 18.64
N SER A 348 12.49 -15.42 17.42
CA SER A 348 13.83 -15.93 17.12
C SER A 348 14.85 -14.80 16.93
N LEU A 349 16.10 -15.08 17.22
CA LEU A 349 17.26 -14.30 16.77
C LEU A 349 17.86 -15.01 15.56
N ILE A 350 17.83 -14.36 14.40
CA ILE A 350 18.36 -14.91 13.15
C ILE A 350 19.38 -13.92 12.59
N LEU A 351 20.63 -14.35 12.54
CA LEU A 351 21.77 -13.63 11.96
C LEU A 351 22.36 -14.54 10.88
N VAL A 352 22.17 -14.18 9.61
CA VAL A 352 22.52 -15.07 8.48
C VAL A 352 23.16 -14.31 7.32
N SER A 353 24.24 -14.84 6.76
CA SER A 353 24.85 -14.34 5.51
C SER A 353 25.34 -12.88 5.53
N ASP A 354 25.73 -12.34 6.69
CA ASP A 354 26.42 -11.04 6.79
C ASP A 354 27.94 -11.24 6.84
N ASP A 355 28.55 -11.44 5.67
CA ASP A 355 29.98 -11.78 5.54
C ASP A 355 30.96 -10.79 6.19
N THR A 356 30.52 -9.58 6.53
CA THR A 356 31.34 -8.50 7.09
C THR A 356 31.37 -8.43 8.62
N ILE A 357 30.37 -9.02 9.29
CA ILE A 357 30.26 -8.93 10.75
C ILE A 357 31.33 -9.82 11.40
N VAL A 358 32.13 -9.24 12.31
CA VAL A 358 33.26 -9.93 12.97
C VAL A 358 32.95 -10.46 14.36
N SER A 359 31.90 -9.94 15.01
CA SER A 359 31.42 -10.33 16.34
C SER A 359 29.94 -10.01 16.53
N CYS A 360 29.31 -10.59 17.55
CA CYS A 360 27.92 -10.26 17.94
C CYS A 360 27.83 -9.05 18.89
N GLN A 361 28.87 -8.21 18.97
CA GLN A 361 28.85 -7.00 19.79
C GLN A 361 27.68 -6.12 19.36
N GLY A 362 26.99 -5.54 20.35
CA GLY A 362 25.71 -4.86 20.16
C GLY A 362 24.57 -5.60 20.85
N LEU A 363 24.66 -6.92 21.02
CA LEU A 363 23.66 -7.74 21.75
C LEU A 363 24.03 -8.01 23.22
N ASN A 364 24.92 -7.19 23.79
CA ASN A 364 25.56 -7.41 25.11
C ASN A 364 24.60 -7.61 26.29
N ALA A 365 23.38 -7.06 26.20
CA ALA A 365 22.37 -7.15 27.25
C ALA A 365 21.41 -8.34 27.07
N LEU A 366 21.45 -9.04 25.92
CA LEU A 366 20.46 -10.06 25.57
C LEU A 366 20.60 -11.28 26.49
N THR A 367 19.53 -11.60 27.22
CA THR A 367 19.52 -12.69 28.21
C THR A 367 18.63 -13.86 27.83
N VAL A 368 17.56 -13.60 27.08
CA VAL A 368 16.56 -14.61 26.71
C VAL A 368 16.14 -14.45 25.25
N VAL A 369 16.13 -15.56 24.52
CA VAL A 369 15.45 -15.71 23.24
C VAL A 369 14.44 -16.84 23.40
N HIS A 370 13.15 -16.58 23.21
CA HIS A 370 12.11 -17.59 23.42
C HIS A 370 11.95 -18.55 22.23
N GLY A 371 12.31 -18.12 21.04
CA GLY A 371 12.37 -18.94 19.83
C GLY A 371 13.78 -19.51 19.59
N ASP A 372 14.13 -19.58 18.31
CA ASP A 372 15.40 -20.14 17.86
C ASP A 372 16.52 -19.08 17.88
N VAL A 373 17.75 -19.54 18.01
CA VAL A 373 18.95 -18.73 17.75
C VAL A 373 19.69 -19.35 16.58
N GLU A 374 19.74 -18.64 15.46
CA GLU A 374 20.46 -19.03 14.26
C GLU A 374 21.55 -17.99 13.96
N ILE A 375 22.80 -18.45 13.91
CA ILE A 375 23.98 -17.65 13.54
C ILE A 375 24.72 -18.44 12.46
N ALA A 376 24.48 -18.08 11.20
CA ALA A 376 24.94 -18.89 10.08
C ALA A 376 25.56 -18.12 8.92
N ASP A 377 26.47 -18.80 8.22
CA ASP A 377 27.04 -18.34 6.95
C ASP A 377 27.73 -16.96 7.02
N HIS A 378 28.41 -16.64 8.14
CA HIS A 378 29.22 -15.43 8.26
C HIS A 378 30.71 -15.72 7.99
N GLY A 379 31.23 -15.28 6.84
CA GLY A 379 32.62 -15.49 6.44
C GLY A 379 33.68 -14.85 7.34
N SER A 380 33.37 -13.74 8.02
CA SER A 380 34.33 -12.97 8.86
C SER A 380 34.10 -13.06 10.37
N LEU A 381 33.06 -13.78 10.81
CA LEU A 381 32.72 -13.88 12.23
C LEU A 381 33.80 -14.65 12.98
N THR A 382 34.44 -14.02 13.97
CA THR A 382 35.60 -14.59 14.69
C THR A 382 35.32 -14.89 16.16
N THR A 383 34.26 -14.33 16.71
CA THR A 383 33.84 -14.50 18.11
C THR A 383 32.34 -14.28 18.24
N LEU A 384 31.73 -14.89 19.26
CA LEU A 384 30.34 -14.62 19.67
C LEU A 384 30.27 -13.59 20.82
N ASP A 385 31.36 -12.84 21.05
CA ASP A 385 31.38 -11.67 21.95
C ASP A 385 30.15 -10.79 21.68
N GLY A 386 29.48 -10.38 22.74
CA GLY A 386 28.14 -9.77 22.68
C GLY A 386 27.03 -10.71 23.17
N LEU A 387 27.15 -12.03 22.98
CA LEU A 387 26.15 -13.00 23.47
C LEU A 387 26.49 -13.58 24.86
N GLY A 388 27.49 -13.05 25.55
CA GLY A 388 27.93 -13.55 26.86
C GLY A 388 26.90 -13.42 27.99
N ALA A 389 25.84 -12.62 27.79
CA ALA A 389 24.72 -12.50 28.72
C ALA A 389 23.57 -13.49 28.46
N LEU A 390 23.57 -14.18 27.32
CA LEU A 390 22.48 -15.09 26.92
C LEU A 390 22.44 -16.30 27.85
N ARG A 391 21.27 -16.56 28.45
CA ARG A 391 21.05 -17.64 29.43
C ARG A 391 19.97 -18.63 29.02
N SER A 392 19.04 -18.26 28.17
CA SER A 392 17.94 -19.13 27.76
C SER A 392 17.65 -18.97 26.27
N ILE A 393 17.56 -20.12 25.60
CA ILE A 393 17.11 -20.27 24.21
C ILE A 393 15.95 -21.26 24.25
N GLY A 394 14.73 -20.81 23.98
CA GLY A 394 13.55 -21.66 24.08
C GLY A 394 13.47 -22.71 22.97
N GLY A 395 13.95 -22.37 21.77
CA GLY A 395 14.01 -23.22 20.59
C GLY A 395 15.37 -23.86 20.34
N ASP A 396 15.71 -24.01 19.06
CA ASP A 396 16.97 -24.60 18.60
C ASP A 396 18.11 -23.57 18.64
N LEU A 397 19.34 -24.03 18.88
CA LEU A 397 20.57 -23.27 18.70
C LEU A 397 21.34 -23.82 17.50
N THR A 398 21.47 -23.00 16.46
CA THR A 398 22.23 -23.32 15.25
C THR A 398 23.38 -22.33 15.09
N VAL A 399 24.61 -22.83 15.10
CA VAL A 399 25.82 -22.07 14.76
C VAL A 399 26.57 -22.81 13.66
N ALA A 400 26.36 -22.40 12.41
CA ALA A 400 26.77 -23.17 11.24
C ALA A 400 27.43 -22.32 10.14
N GLY A 401 28.40 -22.88 9.41
CA GLY A 401 28.92 -22.22 8.21
C GLY A 401 29.72 -20.93 8.50
N ASN A 402 30.32 -20.79 9.69
CA ASN A 402 31.11 -19.63 10.06
C ASN A 402 32.62 -19.98 10.05
N PRO A 403 33.29 -19.98 8.89
CA PRO A 403 34.64 -20.56 8.72
C PRO A 403 35.76 -19.86 9.50
N ALA A 404 35.52 -18.64 10.00
CA ALA A 404 36.46 -17.89 10.83
C ALA A 404 36.19 -18.03 12.35
N LEU A 405 35.04 -18.59 12.75
CA LEU A 405 34.61 -18.69 14.14
C LEU A 405 35.14 -19.98 14.78
N PRO A 406 35.98 -19.93 15.84
CA PRO A 406 36.40 -21.13 16.54
C PRO A 406 35.20 -21.93 17.06
N THR A 407 35.16 -23.23 16.81
CA THR A 407 34.08 -24.13 17.25
C THR A 407 33.89 -24.06 18.77
N GLN A 408 34.97 -23.83 19.53
CA GLN A 408 34.93 -23.64 20.98
C GLN A 408 34.08 -22.43 21.43
N GLU A 409 33.99 -21.36 20.63
CA GLU A 409 33.12 -20.21 20.93
C GLU A 409 31.65 -20.62 20.91
N ALA A 410 31.24 -21.36 19.87
CA ALA A 410 29.89 -21.89 19.73
C ALA A 410 29.55 -22.91 20.84
N GLU A 411 30.49 -23.79 21.18
CA GLU A 411 30.34 -24.75 22.29
C GLU A 411 30.21 -24.03 23.64
N ALA A 412 30.96 -22.94 23.85
CA ALA A 412 30.86 -22.13 25.06
C ALA A 412 29.48 -21.46 25.18
N LEU A 413 28.95 -20.92 24.07
CA LEU A 413 27.59 -20.38 24.02
C LEU A 413 26.53 -21.45 24.35
N ALA A 414 26.65 -22.64 23.74
CA ALA A 414 25.75 -23.76 23.99
C ALA A 414 25.82 -24.27 25.45
N ALA A 415 26.99 -24.19 26.09
CA ALA A 415 27.17 -24.61 27.48
C ALA A 415 26.69 -23.59 28.50
N GLN A 416 26.68 -22.28 28.17
CA GLN A 416 26.24 -21.23 29.09
C GLN A 416 24.73 -21.01 29.10
N ALA A 417 24.03 -21.32 28.01
CA ALA A 417 22.60 -21.13 27.86
C ALA A 417 21.83 -22.44 28.04
N GLU A 418 20.66 -22.38 28.67
CA GLU A 418 19.69 -23.47 28.65
C GLU A 418 18.99 -23.46 27.29
N VAL A 419 19.32 -24.44 26.45
CA VAL A 419 18.71 -24.64 25.12
C VAL A 419 17.57 -25.65 25.25
N GLY A 420 16.34 -25.22 24.91
CA GLY A 420 15.14 -26.05 24.97
C GLY A 420 15.02 -27.06 23.82
N GLY A 421 15.57 -26.70 22.65
CA GLY A 421 15.59 -27.50 21.42
C GLY A 421 16.89 -28.24 21.16
N ALA A 422 17.19 -28.45 19.89
CA ALA A 422 18.43 -29.06 19.41
C ALA A 422 19.60 -28.06 19.41
N VAL A 423 20.82 -28.58 19.54
CA VAL A 423 22.06 -27.81 19.35
C VAL A 423 22.77 -28.36 18.12
N GLU A 424 22.91 -27.52 17.09
CA GLU A 424 23.65 -27.83 15.87
C GLU A 424 24.86 -26.89 15.72
N ILE A 425 26.06 -27.45 15.83
CA ILE A 425 27.33 -26.73 15.63
C ILE A 425 28.09 -27.48 14.53
N LYS A 426 28.27 -26.85 13.37
CA LYS A 426 28.92 -27.47 12.21
C LYS A 426 29.60 -26.42 11.33
N GLU A 427 30.55 -26.85 10.51
CA GLU A 427 31.13 -26.00 9.45
C GLU A 427 31.74 -24.68 9.98
N ASN A 428 32.21 -24.69 11.24
CA ASN A 428 32.96 -23.60 11.88
C ASN A 428 34.47 -23.92 11.87
N LEU A 429 35.32 -22.98 12.31
CA LEU A 429 36.77 -23.18 12.43
C LEU A 429 37.08 -24.26 13.51
N PRO A 430 37.81 -25.35 13.18
CA PRO A 430 38.08 -26.46 14.12
C PRO A 430 38.92 -26.11 15.35
#